data_AF-A0A0Y0UTC7-F1
#
_entry.id   AF-A0A0Y0UTC7-F1
#
_cell.length_a   1.000
_cell.length_b   1.000
_cell.length_c   1.000
_cell.angle_alpha   90.00
_cell.angle_beta   90.00
_cell.angle_gamma   90.00
#
_symmetry.space_group_name_H-M   'P 1'
#
loop_
_entity.id
_entity.type
_entity.pdbx_description
1 polymer ?
#
loop_
_entity_poly.entity_id
_entity_poly.type
_entity_poly.pdbx_seq_one_letter_code
_entity_poly.pdbx_strand_id
1 'polypeptide(L)'
;SHSMRYFYTAMSRPGRGEPRFISVGYVDDTQFVRFDSDAASPREEPRAPWIEQEGPEYWDRETQISKTNTQTYRESLRNLRGYYNQSEAGSHTLQRMYGCDVGPDGRLLRGHDQSAYDGKDYIALNEDLSSWTAADTAAQITQRKWEAAREAEQLRAYLEGLCVEWLRRYLENGKETLQRADPPKTHVTHHPISDHEATLRCWALGFYPAEITLTWQRDGEDQTQDTELVETRPAGDRTFQKWAAVVVPSGEEQRYTCHVQHEGLPKPLTLRW
;
A
#
# COMPACT_ATOMS: atom_id res chain seq x y z
N SER A 1 4.31 15.17 0.13
CA SER A 1 4.97 14.24 -0.82
C SER A 1 3.91 13.32 -1.36
N HIS A 2 4.16 12.66 -2.49
CA HIS A 2 3.19 11.75 -3.09
C HIS A 2 3.88 10.50 -3.60
N SER A 3 3.12 9.43 -3.77
CA SER A 3 3.60 8.17 -4.33
C SER A 3 2.65 7.62 -5.38
N MET A 4 3.19 6.92 -6.38
CA MET A 4 2.41 6.08 -7.29
C MET A 4 2.93 4.66 -7.18
N ARG A 5 2.04 3.69 -6.92
CA ARG A 5 2.39 2.29 -6.74
C ARG A 5 1.47 1.38 -7.53
N TYR A 6 2.04 0.37 -8.16
CA TYR A 6 1.31 -0.75 -8.73
C TYR A 6 1.58 -2.01 -7.92
N PHE A 7 0.53 -2.77 -7.64
CA PHE A 7 0.59 -4.03 -6.92
C PHE A 7 0.05 -5.14 -7.80
N TYR A 8 0.91 -6.09 -8.12
CA TYR A 8 0.56 -7.25 -8.92
C TYR A 8 0.50 -8.48 -8.02
N THR A 9 -0.50 -9.33 -8.25
CA THR A 9 -0.64 -10.63 -7.58
C THR A 9 -1.02 -11.69 -8.59
N ALA A 10 -0.17 -12.70 -8.75
CA ALA A 10 -0.43 -13.89 -9.54
C ALA A 10 -0.56 -15.11 -8.63
N MET A 11 -1.66 -15.85 -8.73
CA MET A 11 -1.95 -17.01 -7.89
C MET A 11 -2.16 -18.24 -8.77
N SER A 12 -1.28 -19.24 -8.67
CA SER A 12 -1.52 -20.53 -9.32
C SER A 12 -2.68 -21.27 -8.63
N ARG A 13 -3.39 -22.11 -9.39
CA ARG A 13 -4.54 -22.87 -8.89
C ARG A 13 -4.63 -24.24 -9.57
N PRO A 14 -3.70 -25.17 -9.28
CA PRO A 14 -3.64 -26.47 -9.96
C PRO A 14 -5.00 -27.17 -9.99
N GLY A 15 -5.40 -27.66 -11.15
CA GLY A 15 -6.70 -28.31 -11.36
C GLY A 15 -7.92 -27.36 -11.48
N ARG A 16 -7.72 -26.04 -11.39
CA ARG A 16 -8.80 -25.03 -11.52
C ARG A 16 -8.52 -23.97 -12.60
N GLY A 17 -7.72 -24.33 -13.59
CA GLY A 17 -7.34 -23.46 -14.72
C GLY A 17 -5.99 -22.77 -14.53
N GLU A 18 -5.74 -21.75 -15.36
CA GLU A 18 -4.49 -20.99 -15.34
C GLU A 18 -4.39 -20.07 -14.12
N PRO A 19 -3.17 -19.64 -13.72
CA PRO A 19 -3.01 -18.67 -12.63
C PRO A 19 -3.83 -17.41 -12.85
N ARG A 20 -4.50 -16.95 -11.78
CA ARG A 20 -5.23 -15.67 -11.80
C ARG A 20 -4.23 -14.55 -11.59
N PHE A 21 -4.30 -13.50 -12.41
CA PHE A 21 -3.50 -12.29 -12.30
C PHE A 21 -4.41 -11.11 -11.96
N ILE A 22 -4.04 -10.36 -10.92
CA ILE A 22 -4.69 -9.13 -10.49
C ILE A 22 -3.64 -8.04 -10.43
N SER A 23 -3.96 -6.88 -10.99
CA SER A 23 -3.18 -5.65 -10.86
C SER A 23 -4.06 -4.55 -10.28
N VAL A 24 -3.52 -3.75 -9.38
CA VAL A 24 -4.15 -2.53 -8.88
C VAL A 24 -3.12 -1.40 -8.84
N GLY A 25 -3.55 -0.20 -9.22
CA GLY A 25 -2.74 1.02 -9.17
C GLY A 25 -3.27 1.99 -8.11
N TYR A 26 -2.36 2.61 -7.37
CA TYR A 26 -2.64 3.60 -6.34
C TYR A 26 -1.83 4.87 -6.58
N VAL A 27 -2.45 6.03 -6.32
CA VAL A 27 -1.76 7.28 -6.01
C VAL A 27 -2.05 7.57 -4.54
N ASP A 28 -0.99 7.61 -3.73
CA ASP A 28 -1.08 7.58 -2.27
C ASP A 28 -2.03 6.46 -1.80
N ASP A 29 -3.03 6.79 -0.98
CA ASP A 29 -4.03 5.83 -0.49
C ASP A 29 -5.28 5.72 -1.38
N THR A 30 -5.24 6.28 -2.60
CA THR A 30 -6.37 6.29 -3.54
C THR A 30 -6.14 5.31 -4.69
N GLN A 31 -6.93 4.22 -4.73
CA GLN A 31 -6.92 3.30 -5.86
C GLN A 31 -7.49 4.00 -7.12
N PHE A 32 -6.80 3.89 -8.26
CA PHE A 32 -7.25 4.52 -9.50
C PHE A 32 -7.47 3.57 -10.66
N VAL A 33 -6.84 2.39 -10.65
CA VAL A 33 -7.06 1.36 -11.68
C VAL A 33 -7.08 -0.06 -11.11
N ARG A 34 -7.69 -0.96 -11.87
CA ARG A 34 -7.69 -2.41 -11.60
C ARG A 34 -7.73 -3.20 -12.90
N PHE A 35 -7.01 -4.32 -12.91
CA PHE A 35 -7.18 -5.41 -13.88
C PHE A 35 -7.36 -6.74 -13.16
N ASP A 36 -8.19 -7.61 -13.73
CA ASP A 36 -8.44 -8.96 -13.23
C ASP A 36 -8.55 -9.94 -14.40
N SER A 37 -7.65 -10.92 -14.46
CA SER A 37 -7.64 -11.89 -15.56
C SER A 37 -8.87 -12.80 -15.58
N ASP A 38 -9.59 -12.93 -14.46
CA ASP A 38 -10.81 -13.73 -14.35
C ASP A 38 -12.08 -12.97 -14.73
N ALA A 39 -11.99 -11.66 -15.04
CA ALA A 39 -13.12 -10.90 -15.55
C ALA A 39 -13.62 -11.49 -16.89
N ALA A 40 -14.91 -11.36 -17.19
CA ALA A 40 -15.49 -11.87 -18.43
C ALA A 40 -14.85 -11.25 -19.69
N SER A 41 -14.42 -9.99 -19.59
CA SER A 41 -13.64 -9.28 -20.62
C SER A 41 -12.50 -8.51 -19.93
N PRO A 42 -11.34 -9.16 -19.70
CA PRO A 42 -10.25 -8.55 -18.94
C PRO A 42 -9.72 -7.28 -19.61
N ARG A 43 -9.85 -6.17 -18.90
CA ARG A 43 -9.39 -4.81 -19.28
C ARG A 43 -8.90 -4.08 -18.04
N GLU A 44 -8.05 -3.08 -18.26
CA GLU A 44 -7.73 -2.11 -17.22
C GLU A 44 -8.97 -1.22 -17.02
N GLU A 45 -9.47 -1.16 -15.79
CA GLU A 45 -10.72 -0.46 -15.46
C GLU A 45 -10.45 0.71 -14.51
N PRO A 46 -11.12 1.87 -14.71
CA PRO A 46 -11.01 3.00 -13.81
C PRO A 46 -11.61 2.66 -12.43
N ARG A 47 -11.01 3.24 -11.39
CA ARG A 47 -11.45 3.18 -9.98
C ARG A 47 -11.48 4.55 -9.30
N ALA A 48 -11.08 5.61 -10.00
CA ALA A 48 -11.19 6.99 -9.54
C ALA A 48 -11.71 7.90 -10.66
N PRO A 49 -12.53 8.93 -10.36
CA PRO A 49 -13.11 9.79 -11.40
C PRO A 49 -12.07 10.52 -12.27
N TRP A 50 -10.95 10.93 -11.67
CA TRP A 50 -9.92 11.71 -12.37
C TRP A 50 -9.12 10.92 -13.41
N ILE A 51 -9.18 9.58 -13.42
CA ILE A 51 -8.55 8.76 -14.46
C ILE A 51 -9.48 8.52 -15.65
N GLU A 52 -10.81 8.68 -15.49
CA GLU A 52 -11.80 8.41 -16.54
C GLU A 52 -11.65 9.34 -17.76
N GLN A 53 -11.00 10.49 -17.60
CA GLN A 53 -10.71 11.41 -18.69
C GLN A 53 -9.60 10.94 -19.63
N GLU A 54 -8.84 9.90 -19.27
CA GLU A 54 -7.81 9.36 -20.15
C GLU A 54 -8.45 8.72 -21.40
N GLY A 55 -7.82 8.96 -22.55
CA GLY A 55 -8.33 8.53 -23.86
C GLY A 55 -8.29 7.01 -24.07
N PRO A 56 -8.96 6.50 -25.12
CA PRO A 56 -8.99 5.07 -25.41
C PRO A 56 -7.59 4.47 -25.61
N GLU A 57 -6.63 5.23 -26.13
CA GLU A 57 -5.25 4.78 -26.33
C GLU A 57 -4.55 4.42 -25.01
N TYR A 58 -4.85 5.13 -23.92
CA TYR A 58 -4.35 4.82 -22.59
C TYR A 58 -4.91 3.46 -22.13
N TRP A 59 -6.23 3.30 -22.18
CA TRP A 59 -6.90 2.08 -21.72
C TRP A 59 -6.51 0.85 -22.53
N ASP A 60 -6.37 0.97 -23.84
CA ASP A 60 -5.93 -0.11 -24.72
C ASP A 60 -4.48 -0.51 -24.44
N ARG A 61 -3.59 0.48 -24.24
CA ARG A 61 -2.18 0.24 -23.89
C ARG A 61 -2.05 -0.45 -22.53
N GLU A 62 -2.67 0.09 -21.49
CA GLU A 62 -2.59 -0.48 -20.13
C GLU A 62 -3.22 -1.88 -20.07
N THR A 63 -4.34 -2.09 -20.77
CA THR A 63 -4.94 -3.42 -20.92
C THR A 63 -3.97 -4.41 -21.58
N GLN A 64 -3.26 -3.99 -22.62
CA GLN A 64 -2.30 -4.85 -23.31
C GLN A 64 -1.07 -5.15 -22.43
N ILE A 65 -0.61 -4.20 -21.63
CA ILE A 65 0.45 -4.40 -20.64
C ILE A 65 -0.01 -5.43 -19.60
N SER A 66 -1.19 -5.27 -19.01
CA SER A 66 -1.76 -6.20 -18.03
C SER A 66 -1.96 -7.62 -18.59
N LYS A 67 -2.36 -7.75 -19.87
CA LYS A 67 -2.45 -9.05 -20.57
C LYS A 67 -1.08 -9.70 -20.79
N THR A 68 -0.08 -8.92 -21.19
CA THR A 68 1.30 -9.40 -21.33
C THR A 68 1.86 -9.85 -19.97
N ASN A 69 1.61 -9.08 -18.91
CA ASN A 69 2.00 -9.44 -17.55
C ASN A 69 1.31 -10.73 -17.08
N THR A 70 0.04 -10.95 -17.43
CA THR A 70 -0.65 -12.21 -17.11
C THR A 70 0.10 -13.44 -17.64
N GLN A 71 0.68 -13.37 -18.84
CA GLN A 71 1.50 -14.47 -19.40
C GLN A 71 2.87 -14.54 -18.73
N THR A 72 3.53 -13.41 -18.54
CA THR A 72 4.86 -13.33 -17.90
C THR A 72 4.86 -13.91 -16.49
N TYR A 73 3.83 -13.60 -15.70
CA TYR A 73 3.70 -14.11 -14.33
C TYR A 73 3.35 -15.59 -14.28
N ARG A 74 2.60 -16.10 -15.27
CA ARG A 74 2.34 -17.54 -15.42
C ARG A 74 3.64 -18.31 -15.66
N GLU A 75 4.50 -17.80 -16.55
CA GLU A 75 5.82 -18.40 -16.79
C GLU A 75 6.73 -18.28 -15.56
N SER A 76 6.71 -17.12 -14.90
CA SER A 76 7.48 -16.88 -13.67
C SER A 76 7.10 -17.85 -12.56
N LEU A 77 5.81 -18.12 -12.34
CA LEU A 77 5.34 -19.12 -11.38
C LEU A 77 5.85 -20.54 -11.71
N ARG A 78 5.92 -20.92 -13.00
CA ARG A 78 6.49 -22.21 -13.42
C ARG A 78 7.99 -22.29 -13.14
N ASN A 79 8.72 -21.21 -13.42
CA ASN A 79 10.16 -21.13 -13.17
C ASN A 79 10.48 -21.20 -11.67
N LEU A 80 9.75 -20.42 -10.85
CA LEU A 80 9.92 -20.38 -9.40
C LEU A 80 9.68 -21.75 -8.77
N ARG A 81 8.60 -22.43 -9.16
CA ARG A 81 8.33 -23.80 -8.73
C ARG A 81 9.51 -24.74 -9.02
N GLY A 82 10.13 -24.59 -10.19
CA GLY A 82 11.32 -25.33 -10.58
C GLY A 82 12.54 -25.00 -9.71
N TYR A 83 12.81 -23.72 -9.46
CA TYR A 83 13.93 -23.28 -8.62
C TYR A 83 13.83 -23.79 -7.18
N TYR A 84 12.62 -23.88 -6.64
CA TYR A 84 12.36 -24.37 -5.29
C TYR A 84 12.07 -25.88 -5.23
N ASN A 85 12.16 -26.61 -6.34
CA ASN A 85 11.86 -28.06 -6.43
C ASN A 85 10.47 -28.42 -5.85
N GLN A 86 9.47 -27.58 -6.11
CA GLN A 86 8.12 -27.73 -5.58
C GLN A 86 7.23 -28.60 -6.48
N SER A 87 6.22 -29.24 -5.86
CA SER A 87 5.24 -30.08 -6.56
C SER A 87 4.30 -29.27 -7.45
N GLU A 88 3.82 -29.86 -8.54
CA GLU A 88 2.81 -29.25 -9.41
C GLU A 88 1.43 -29.12 -8.75
N ALA A 89 1.17 -29.89 -7.69
CA ALA A 89 -0.10 -29.86 -6.96
C ALA A 89 -0.24 -28.65 -6.04
N GLY A 90 0.86 -27.95 -5.74
CA GLY A 90 0.88 -26.79 -4.84
C GLY A 90 0.31 -25.53 -5.48
N SER A 91 -0.52 -24.82 -4.72
CA SER A 91 -0.89 -23.43 -5.02
C SER A 91 0.22 -22.50 -4.55
N HIS A 92 0.63 -21.58 -5.40
CA HIS A 92 1.72 -20.65 -5.15
C HIS A 92 1.33 -19.23 -5.54
N THR A 93 1.93 -18.25 -4.88
CA THR A 93 1.64 -16.83 -5.07
C THR A 93 2.91 -16.07 -5.42
N LEU A 94 2.87 -15.27 -6.49
CA LEU A 94 3.91 -14.32 -6.85
C LEU A 94 3.33 -12.91 -6.78
N GLN A 95 3.98 -12.04 -6.01
CA GLN A 95 3.59 -10.65 -5.83
C GLN A 95 4.71 -9.73 -6.31
N ARG A 96 4.34 -8.56 -6.83
CA ARG A 96 5.28 -7.47 -7.14
C ARG A 96 4.69 -6.15 -6.73
N MET A 97 5.52 -5.29 -6.15
CA MET A 97 5.22 -3.88 -5.91
C MET A 97 6.29 -3.05 -6.58
N TYR A 98 5.90 -2.07 -7.39
CA TYR A 98 6.82 -1.11 -7.97
C TYR A 98 6.18 0.26 -8.06
N GLY A 99 7.02 1.29 -8.16
CA GLY A 99 6.55 2.66 -8.28
C GLY A 99 7.54 3.69 -7.75
N CYS A 100 7.11 4.94 -7.67
CA CYS A 100 7.96 6.09 -7.37
C CYS A 100 7.34 6.97 -6.29
N ASP A 101 8.21 7.55 -5.46
CA ASP A 101 7.88 8.58 -4.49
C ASP A 101 8.46 9.91 -4.95
N VAL A 102 7.68 10.99 -4.85
CA VAL A 102 8.09 12.34 -5.25
C VAL A 102 7.95 13.35 -4.11
N GLY A 103 8.87 14.31 -4.10
CA GLY A 103 8.84 15.44 -3.19
C GLY A 103 7.76 16.46 -3.57
N PRO A 104 7.56 17.51 -2.74
CA PRO A 104 6.65 18.61 -3.07
C PRO A 104 7.03 19.36 -4.36
N ASP A 105 8.31 19.33 -4.75
CA ASP A 105 8.82 19.86 -6.03
C ASP A 105 8.59 18.91 -7.21
N GLY A 106 7.95 17.76 -6.96
CA GLY A 106 7.66 16.72 -7.93
C GLY A 106 8.89 15.89 -8.34
N ARG A 107 10.08 16.11 -7.78
CA ARG A 107 11.28 15.33 -8.12
C ARG A 107 11.25 13.96 -7.46
N LEU A 108 11.86 12.98 -8.13
CA LEU A 108 12.00 11.62 -7.59
C LEU A 108 12.78 11.68 -6.28
N LEU A 109 12.19 11.11 -5.22
CA LEU A 109 12.87 10.84 -3.96
C LEU A 109 13.38 9.40 -3.92
N ARG A 110 12.55 8.45 -4.37
CA ARG A 110 12.86 7.02 -4.33
C ARG A 110 12.05 6.26 -5.37
N GLY A 111 12.70 5.31 -6.04
CA GLY A 111 12.05 4.29 -6.85
C GLY A 111 12.01 2.95 -6.11
N HIS A 112 11.00 2.14 -6.43
CA HIS A 112 10.79 0.82 -5.84
C HIS A 112 10.51 -0.19 -6.94
N ASP A 113 11.09 -1.37 -6.82
CA ASP A 113 10.68 -2.57 -7.55
C ASP A 113 11.07 -3.79 -6.71
N GLN A 114 10.08 -4.52 -6.21
CA GLN A 114 10.32 -5.68 -5.36
C GLN A 114 9.28 -6.76 -5.60
N SER A 115 9.72 -8.01 -5.50
CA SER A 115 8.87 -9.19 -5.69
C SER A 115 8.96 -10.13 -4.50
N ALA A 116 7.84 -10.80 -4.21
CA ALA A 116 7.72 -11.79 -3.15
C ALA A 116 7.13 -13.10 -3.71
N TYR A 117 7.60 -14.23 -3.21
CA TYR A 117 7.10 -15.56 -3.56
C TYR A 117 6.59 -16.28 -2.31
N ASP A 118 5.36 -16.78 -2.36
CA ASP A 118 4.65 -17.40 -1.24
C ASP A 118 4.70 -16.56 0.07
N GLY A 119 4.57 -15.24 -0.09
CA GLY A 119 4.52 -14.26 1.01
C GLY A 119 5.89 -13.92 1.61
N LYS A 120 7.00 -14.38 1.03
CA LYS A 120 8.36 -14.04 1.45
C LYS A 120 9.07 -13.22 0.38
N ASP A 121 9.91 -12.29 0.80
CA ASP A 121 10.76 -11.52 -0.11
C ASP A 121 11.55 -12.45 -1.02
N TYR A 122 11.59 -12.12 -2.30
CA TYR A 122 12.30 -12.90 -3.32
C TYR A 122 13.46 -12.08 -3.89
N ILE A 123 13.18 -10.94 -4.52
CA ILE A 123 14.20 -10.05 -5.08
C ILE A 123 13.72 -8.60 -5.05
N ALA A 124 14.63 -7.67 -4.77
CA ALA A 124 14.33 -6.24 -4.74
C ALA A 124 15.42 -5.43 -5.45
N LEU A 125 15.00 -4.42 -6.20
CA LEU A 125 15.87 -3.39 -6.76
C LEU A 125 16.32 -2.48 -5.60
N ASN A 126 17.62 -2.29 -5.47
CA ASN A 126 18.19 -1.43 -4.42
C ASN A 126 17.88 0.04 -4.70
N GLU A 127 18.02 0.88 -3.68
CA GLU A 127 17.75 2.33 -3.77
C GLU A 127 18.60 3.05 -4.81
N ASP A 128 19.74 2.47 -5.21
CA ASP A 128 20.61 2.98 -6.28
C ASP A 128 20.02 2.80 -7.69
N LEU A 129 18.90 2.08 -7.83
CA LEU A 129 18.23 1.73 -9.08
C LEU A 129 19.14 1.06 -10.12
N SER A 130 20.16 0.34 -9.67
CA SER A 130 21.18 -0.28 -10.52
C SER A 130 21.59 -1.69 -10.06
N SER A 131 21.41 -2.01 -8.79
CA SER A 131 21.77 -3.29 -8.19
C SER A 131 20.59 -3.99 -7.52
N TRP A 132 20.73 -5.28 -7.26
CA TRP A 132 19.67 -6.13 -6.73
C TRP A 132 20.05 -6.76 -5.40
N THR A 133 19.08 -6.91 -4.51
CA THR A 133 19.16 -7.76 -3.33
C THR A 133 18.31 -9.01 -3.55
N ALA A 134 18.96 -10.18 -3.62
CA ALA A 134 18.30 -11.48 -3.71
C ALA A 134 18.15 -12.10 -2.31
N ALA A 135 16.96 -12.59 -1.98
CA ALA A 135 16.67 -13.13 -0.65
C ALA A 135 17.31 -14.51 -0.41
N ASP A 136 17.48 -15.32 -1.45
CA ASP A 136 18.04 -16.67 -1.37
C ASP A 136 18.73 -17.13 -2.67
N THR A 137 19.18 -18.38 -2.70
CA THR A 137 19.87 -18.96 -3.85
C THR A 137 19.00 -19.10 -5.10
N ALA A 138 17.68 -19.22 -4.95
CA ALA A 138 16.76 -19.26 -6.09
C ALA A 138 16.64 -17.85 -6.69
N ALA A 139 16.48 -16.82 -5.86
CA ALA A 139 16.48 -15.43 -6.29
C ALA A 139 17.80 -15.01 -6.96
N GLN A 140 18.94 -15.55 -6.51
CA GLN A 140 20.24 -15.31 -7.18
C GLN A 140 20.26 -15.79 -8.64
N ILE A 141 19.46 -16.81 -9.00
CA ILE A 141 19.32 -17.25 -10.39
C ILE A 141 18.62 -16.15 -11.21
N THR A 142 17.55 -15.56 -10.67
CA THR A 142 16.88 -14.41 -11.29
C THR A 142 17.80 -13.20 -11.38
N GLN A 143 18.52 -12.88 -10.31
CA GLN A 143 19.48 -11.77 -10.27
C GLN A 143 20.49 -11.86 -11.42
N ARG A 144 21.15 -13.00 -11.62
CA ARG A 144 22.13 -13.19 -12.71
C ARG A 144 21.51 -12.99 -14.09
N LYS A 145 20.26 -13.44 -14.29
CA LYS A 145 19.53 -13.24 -15.55
C LYS A 145 19.24 -11.75 -15.79
N TRP A 146 18.77 -11.06 -14.75
CA TRP A 146 18.42 -9.64 -14.82
C TRP A 146 19.65 -8.74 -14.99
N GLU A 147 20.77 -9.08 -14.36
CA GLU A 147 22.06 -8.41 -14.57
C GLU A 147 22.56 -8.61 -16.01
N ALA A 148 22.50 -9.83 -16.54
CA ALA A 148 22.90 -10.11 -17.93
C ALA A 148 22.02 -9.39 -18.95
N ALA A 149 20.73 -9.22 -18.65
CA ALA A 149 19.76 -8.50 -19.49
C ALA A 149 19.68 -6.98 -19.20
N ARG A 150 20.46 -6.47 -18.23
CA ARG A 150 20.45 -5.06 -17.81
C ARG A 150 19.06 -4.54 -17.44
N GLU A 151 18.25 -5.37 -16.78
CA GLU A 151 16.87 -5.02 -16.40
C GLU A 151 16.79 -3.78 -15.49
N ALA A 152 17.79 -3.57 -14.62
CA ALA A 152 17.85 -2.41 -13.75
C ALA A 152 17.89 -1.08 -14.53
N GLU A 153 18.56 -1.05 -15.70
CA GLU A 153 18.62 0.16 -16.54
C GLU A 153 17.23 0.54 -17.10
N GLN A 154 16.43 -0.47 -17.49
CA GLN A 154 15.07 -0.26 -17.99
C GLN A 154 14.12 0.21 -16.87
N LEU A 155 14.21 -0.41 -15.69
CA LEU A 155 13.41 -0.03 -14.53
C LEU A 155 13.77 1.38 -14.05
N ARG A 156 15.06 1.71 -14.00
CA ARG A 156 15.52 3.06 -13.68
C ARG A 156 14.94 4.09 -14.64
N ALA A 157 15.00 3.83 -15.95
CA ALA A 157 14.45 4.74 -16.95
C ALA A 157 12.93 4.96 -16.78
N TYR A 158 12.17 3.91 -16.43
CA TYR A 158 10.76 4.03 -16.10
C TYR A 158 10.53 4.83 -14.80
N LEU A 159 11.25 4.49 -13.73
CA LEU A 159 11.06 5.06 -12.39
C LEU A 159 11.47 6.53 -12.32
N GLU A 160 12.55 6.93 -13.00
CA GLU A 160 13.01 8.32 -13.08
C GLU A 160 12.23 9.16 -14.09
N GLY A 161 11.62 8.51 -15.11
CA GLY A 161 10.88 9.18 -16.19
C GLY A 161 9.37 9.00 -16.06
N LEU A 162 8.83 8.01 -16.77
CA LEU A 162 7.38 7.82 -16.96
C LEU A 162 6.61 7.72 -15.64
N CYS A 163 7.14 7.05 -14.61
CA CYS A 163 6.46 6.95 -13.32
C CYS A 163 6.21 8.33 -12.71
N VAL A 164 7.25 9.18 -12.68
CA VAL A 164 7.17 10.54 -12.12
C VAL A 164 6.29 11.44 -13.00
N GLU A 165 6.42 11.34 -14.32
CA GLU A 165 5.60 12.12 -15.27
C GLU A 165 4.11 11.81 -15.11
N TRP A 166 3.73 10.53 -15.06
CA TRP A 166 2.34 10.11 -14.86
C TRP A 166 1.83 10.48 -13.48
N LEU A 167 2.61 10.28 -12.42
CA LEU A 167 2.22 10.69 -11.07
C LEU A 167 1.92 12.21 -11.01
N ARG A 168 2.76 13.05 -11.61
CA ARG A 168 2.49 14.50 -11.69
C ARG A 168 1.21 14.82 -12.45
N ARG A 169 0.97 14.15 -13.57
CA ARG A 169 -0.28 14.30 -14.34
C ARG A 169 -1.50 13.92 -13.50
N TYR A 170 -1.45 12.79 -12.79
CA TYR A 170 -2.54 12.33 -11.93
C TYR A 170 -2.79 13.27 -10.76
N LEU A 171 -1.73 13.82 -10.15
CA LEU A 171 -1.86 14.81 -9.08
C LEU A 171 -2.53 16.10 -9.56
N GLU A 172 -2.28 16.56 -10.78
CA GLU A 172 -2.98 17.72 -11.34
C GLU A 172 -4.43 17.38 -11.68
N ASN A 173 -4.64 16.26 -12.38
CA ASN A 173 -5.96 15.77 -12.78
C ASN A 173 -6.89 15.52 -11.58
N GLY A 174 -6.34 14.98 -10.48
CA GLY A 174 -7.06 14.60 -9.27
C GLY A 174 -6.90 15.59 -8.11
N LYS A 175 -6.41 16.81 -8.34
CA LYS A 175 -5.99 17.75 -7.28
C LYS A 175 -7.00 18.00 -6.18
N GLU A 176 -8.30 18.05 -6.53
CA GLU A 176 -9.39 18.29 -5.56
C GLU A 176 -9.50 17.20 -4.50
N THR A 177 -9.00 16.01 -4.84
CA THR A 177 -8.99 14.82 -3.99
C THR A 177 -7.58 14.52 -3.49
N LEU A 178 -6.63 14.24 -4.39
CA LEU A 178 -5.30 13.70 -4.06
C LEU A 178 -4.42 14.68 -3.28
N GLN A 179 -4.59 15.98 -3.46
CA GLN A 179 -3.82 17.01 -2.73
C GLN A 179 -4.58 17.57 -1.53
N ARG A 180 -5.70 16.94 -1.13
CA ARG A 180 -6.51 17.35 0.02
C ARG A 180 -6.34 16.33 1.15
N ALA A 181 -5.87 16.84 2.29
CA ALA A 181 -5.91 16.12 3.56
C ALA A 181 -7.24 16.38 4.26
N ASP A 182 -7.95 15.31 4.62
CA ASP A 182 -9.18 15.39 5.41
C ASP A 182 -8.80 15.12 6.89
N PRO A 183 -8.94 16.09 7.82
CA PRO A 183 -8.52 15.91 9.21
C PRO A 183 -9.43 14.93 9.98
N PRO A 184 -8.89 14.20 10.97
CA PRO A 184 -9.68 13.25 11.76
C PRO A 184 -10.71 13.96 12.64
N LYS A 185 -11.94 13.45 12.60
CA LYS A 185 -12.95 13.73 13.61
C LYS A 185 -12.65 12.88 14.83
N THR A 186 -12.31 13.55 15.94
CA THR A 186 -11.81 12.90 17.14
C THR A 186 -12.76 13.04 18.32
N HIS A 187 -12.87 11.99 19.13
CA HIS A 187 -13.61 12.01 20.38
C HIS A 187 -13.13 10.87 21.29
N VAL A 188 -13.40 10.98 22.58
CA VAL A 188 -13.09 9.94 23.59
C VAL A 188 -14.39 9.35 24.11
N THR A 189 -14.49 8.03 24.14
CA THR A 189 -15.61 7.31 24.77
C THR A 189 -15.14 6.66 26.07
N HIS A 190 -16.05 6.56 27.04
CA HIS A 190 -15.80 5.97 28.35
C HIS A 190 -16.74 4.78 28.56
N HIS A 191 -16.18 3.63 28.93
CA HIS A 191 -16.92 2.39 29.14
C HIS A 191 -16.52 1.77 30.48
N PRO A 192 -17.37 1.85 31.53
CA PRO A 192 -17.12 1.15 32.79
C PRO A 192 -16.97 -0.36 32.56
N ILE A 193 -15.93 -0.96 33.14
CA ILE A 193 -15.69 -2.41 33.12
C ILE A 193 -16.08 -3.02 34.48
N SER A 194 -15.71 -2.33 35.56
CA SER A 194 -16.00 -2.70 36.95
C SER A 194 -16.17 -1.44 37.82
N ASP A 195 -16.41 -1.61 39.12
CA ASP A 195 -16.44 -0.51 40.10
C ASP A 195 -15.06 0.18 40.27
N HIS A 196 -13.99 -0.40 39.71
CA HIS A 196 -12.62 0.06 39.89
C HIS A 196 -11.97 0.51 38.58
N GLU A 197 -12.53 0.15 37.42
CA GLU A 197 -11.88 0.34 36.13
C GLU A 197 -12.87 0.70 35.02
N ALA A 198 -12.39 1.51 34.09
CA ALA A 198 -13.09 1.84 32.85
C ALA A 198 -12.14 1.83 31.66
N THR A 199 -12.67 1.60 30.46
CA THR A 199 -11.93 1.80 29.21
C THR A 199 -12.16 3.21 28.71
N LEU A 200 -11.07 3.95 28.47
CA LEU A 200 -11.08 5.14 27.64
C LEU A 200 -10.67 4.76 26.22
N ARG A 201 -11.50 5.08 25.23
CA ARG A 201 -11.20 4.84 23.81
C ARG A 201 -11.19 6.14 23.04
N CYS A 202 -10.03 6.46 22.48
CA CYS A 202 -9.84 7.60 21.60
C CYS A 202 -10.08 7.19 20.15
N TRP A 203 -11.01 7.85 19.49
CA TRP A 203 -11.37 7.60 18.10
C TRP A 203 -10.80 8.67 17.19
N ALA A 204 -10.37 8.26 16.01
CA ALA A 204 -10.13 9.12 14.86
C ALA A 204 -10.92 8.55 13.67
N LEU A 205 -11.79 9.36 13.08
CA LEU A 205 -12.70 8.96 12.00
C LEU A 205 -12.64 9.93 10.84
N GLY A 206 -12.85 9.43 9.62
CA GLY A 206 -13.08 10.27 8.45
C GLY A 206 -11.84 11.03 7.97
N PHE A 207 -10.65 10.49 8.23
CA PHE A 207 -9.39 11.13 7.84
C PHE A 207 -8.81 10.55 6.55
N TYR A 208 -8.03 11.35 5.84
CA TYR A 208 -7.23 10.98 4.68
C TYR A 208 -5.99 11.86 4.64
N PRO A 209 -4.78 11.34 4.35
CA PRO A 209 -4.39 9.95 4.04
C PRO A 209 -4.47 9.01 5.26
N ALA A 210 -4.09 7.75 5.09
CA ALA A 210 -4.18 6.71 6.12
C ALA A 210 -3.16 6.88 7.27
N GLU A 211 -2.05 7.58 7.01
CA GLU A 211 -1.00 7.81 8.00
C GLU A 211 -1.52 8.69 9.16
N ILE A 212 -1.53 8.13 10.36
CA ILE A 212 -2.02 8.80 11.56
C ILE A 212 -1.33 8.22 12.80
N THR A 213 -1.04 9.08 13.78
CA THR A 213 -0.52 8.65 15.08
C THR A 213 -1.55 8.94 16.17
N LEU A 214 -1.94 7.90 16.92
CA LEU A 214 -2.79 7.98 18.13
C LEU A 214 -1.99 7.42 19.30
N THR A 215 -1.79 8.22 20.34
CA THR A 215 -1.12 7.78 21.58
C THR A 215 -1.91 8.19 22.82
N TRP A 216 -1.83 7.37 23.87
CA TRP A 216 -2.31 7.72 25.20
C TRP A 216 -1.13 8.09 26.09
N GLN A 217 -1.30 9.15 26.87
CA GLN A 217 -0.38 9.57 27.92
C GLN A 217 -1.10 9.56 29.27
N ARG A 218 -0.38 9.20 30.33
CA ARG A 218 -0.79 9.38 31.73
C ARG A 218 0.19 10.32 32.40
N ASP A 219 -0.30 11.46 32.90
CA ASP A 219 0.54 12.53 33.48
C ASP A 219 1.71 12.98 32.56
N GLY A 220 1.53 12.85 31.24
CA GLY A 220 2.54 13.17 30.24
C GLY A 220 3.46 12.01 29.81
N GLU A 221 3.31 10.82 30.39
CA GLU A 221 4.09 9.63 30.03
C GLU A 221 3.33 8.70 29.09
N ASP A 222 3.95 8.31 27.96
CA ASP A 222 3.35 7.43 26.94
C ASP A 222 3.01 6.04 27.49
N GLN A 223 1.80 5.57 27.19
CA GLN A 223 1.25 4.29 27.67
C GLN A 223 1.30 3.19 26.59
N THR A 224 2.37 3.12 25.80
CA THR A 224 2.43 2.26 24.60
C THR A 224 2.19 0.77 24.89
N GLN A 225 2.67 0.25 26.03
CA GLN A 225 2.51 -1.17 26.39
C GLN A 225 1.09 -1.52 26.86
N ASP A 226 0.39 -0.54 27.46
CA ASP A 226 -0.94 -0.70 28.02
C ASP A 226 -2.06 -0.23 27.06
N THR A 227 -1.67 0.25 25.88
CA THR A 227 -2.60 0.74 24.86
C THR A 227 -2.97 -0.38 23.89
N GLU A 228 -4.27 -0.68 23.82
CA GLU A 228 -4.83 -1.45 22.72
C GLU A 228 -4.97 -0.54 21.49
N LEU A 229 -4.18 -0.79 20.46
CA LEU A 229 -4.16 0.00 19.23
C LEU A 229 -4.56 -0.87 18.03
N VAL A 230 -5.65 -0.52 17.35
CA VAL A 230 -6.04 -1.24 16.13
C VAL A 230 -5.30 -0.75 14.90
N GLU A 231 -5.15 -1.62 13.90
CA GLU A 231 -4.73 -1.23 12.56
C GLU A 231 -5.65 -0.15 11.99
N THR A 232 -5.06 0.75 11.20
CA THR A 232 -5.84 1.74 10.46
C THR A 232 -6.65 1.02 9.41
N ARG A 233 -7.96 1.27 9.35
CA ARG A 233 -8.88 0.53 8.47
C ARG A 233 -9.69 1.48 7.58
N PRO A 234 -10.00 1.09 6.34
CA PRO A 234 -10.79 1.91 5.42
C PRO A 234 -12.25 2.01 5.88
N ALA A 235 -12.87 3.16 5.66
CA ALA A 235 -14.31 3.38 5.90
C ALA A 235 -15.17 3.05 4.66
N GLY A 236 -14.56 2.94 3.48
CA GLY A 236 -15.24 2.63 2.22
C GLY A 236 -15.63 3.86 1.38
N ASP A 237 -15.40 5.06 1.89
CA ASP A 237 -15.70 6.35 1.27
C ASP A 237 -14.42 7.16 1.01
N ARG A 238 -13.29 6.47 0.75
CA ARG A 238 -11.91 6.97 0.68
C ARG A 238 -11.26 7.29 2.03
N THR A 239 -12.02 7.52 3.09
CA THR A 239 -11.46 7.87 4.39
C THR A 239 -11.08 6.64 5.22
N PHE A 240 -10.35 6.90 6.31
CA PHE A 240 -9.87 5.91 7.25
C PHE A 240 -10.43 6.15 8.66
N GLN A 241 -10.32 5.11 9.48
CA GLN A 241 -10.66 5.14 10.90
C GLN A 241 -9.64 4.33 11.70
N LYS A 242 -9.38 4.78 12.93
CA LYS A 242 -8.48 4.14 13.90
C LYS A 242 -8.96 4.47 15.31
N TRP A 243 -8.65 3.60 16.27
CA TRP A 243 -8.81 3.94 17.67
C TRP A 243 -7.69 3.36 18.53
N ALA A 244 -7.47 4.00 19.68
CA ALA A 244 -6.55 3.58 20.71
C ALA A 244 -7.29 3.54 22.05
N ALA A 245 -7.17 2.47 22.82
CA ALA A 245 -7.85 2.32 24.10
C ALA A 245 -6.88 1.98 25.24
N VAL A 246 -7.18 2.47 26.43
CA VAL A 246 -6.48 2.16 27.68
C VAL A 246 -7.49 1.82 28.76
N VAL A 247 -7.14 0.89 29.65
CA VAL A 247 -7.89 0.63 30.88
C VAL A 247 -7.36 1.56 31.96
N VAL A 248 -8.24 2.28 32.62
CA VAL A 248 -7.90 3.30 33.62
C VAL A 248 -8.63 3.03 34.93
N PRO A 249 -8.02 3.33 36.09
CA PRO A 249 -8.72 3.29 37.36
C PRO A 249 -9.85 4.33 37.40
N SER A 250 -10.98 3.96 37.99
CA SER A 250 -12.10 4.89 38.18
C SER A 250 -11.69 6.09 39.02
N GLY A 251 -11.98 7.30 38.52
CA GLY A 251 -11.60 8.57 39.14
C GLY A 251 -10.24 9.12 38.69
N GLU A 252 -9.48 8.37 37.88
CA GLU A 252 -8.20 8.82 37.32
C GLU A 252 -8.30 9.28 35.86
N GLU A 253 -9.49 9.32 35.27
CA GLU A 253 -9.70 9.53 33.82
C GLU A 253 -9.06 10.83 33.32
N GLN A 254 -9.06 11.90 34.13
CA GLN A 254 -8.50 13.21 33.77
C GLN A 254 -6.97 13.25 33.71
N ARG A 255 -6.29 12.26 34.29
CA ARG A 255 -4.82 12.07 34.17
C ARG A 255 -4.42 11.57 32.79
N TYR A 256 -5.37 11.02 32.03
CA TYR A 256 -5.13 10.44 30.73
C TYR A 256 -5.47 11.41 29.60
N THR A 257 -4.54 11.56 28.66
CA THR A 257 -4.74 12.36 27.44
C THR A 257 -4.48 11.52 26.19
N CYS A 258 -5.38 11.62 25.22
CA CYS A 258 -5.14 11.09 23.88
C CYS A 258 -4.50 12.17 23.01
N HIS A 259 -3.43 11.83 22.30
CA HIS A 259 -2.73 12.70 21.37
C HIS A 259 -2.92 12.20 19.94
N VAL A 260 -3.32 13.09 19.04
CA VAL A 260 -3.60 12.77 17.64
C VAL A 260 -2.76 13.65 16.72
N GLN A 261 -1.97 13.02 15.85
CA GLN A 261 -1.19 13.67 14.80
C GLN A 261 -1.63 13.16 13.43
N HIS A 262 -1.89 14.09 12.51
CA HIS A 262 -2.31 13.82 11.14
C HIS A 262 -1.95 15.03 10.27
N GLU A 263 -1.60 14.84 8.99
CA GLU A 263 -1.16 15.95 8.12
C GLU A 263 -2.25 17.02 7.89
N GLY A 264 -3.52 16.62 7.92
CA GLY A 264 -4.66 17.54 7.82
C GLY A 264 -4.88 18.41 9.06
N LEU A 265 -4.16 18.15 10.17
CA LEU A 265 -4.25 18.96 11.38
C LEU A 265 -3.15 20.04 11.38
N PRO A 266 -3.49 21.33 11.58
CA PRO A 266 -2.48 22.39 11.64
C PRO A 266 -1.58 22.27 12.88
N LYS A 267 -2.06 21.62 13.94
CA LYS A 267 -1.33 21.28 15.17
C LYS A 267 -1.89 19.95 15.71
N PRO A 268 -1.07 19.15 16.42
CA PRO A 268 -1.56 17.96 17.11
C PRO A 268 -2.72 18.29 18.06
N LEU A 269 -3.67 17.36 18.16
CA LEU A 269 -4.78 17.47 19.11
C LEU A 269 -4.44 16.74 20.41
N THR A 270 -4.95 17.27 21.52
CA THR A 270 -4.91 16.62 22.84
C THR A 270 -6.33 16.55 23.36
N LEU A 271 -6.82 15.34 23.60
CA LEU A 271 -8.18 15.07 24.06
C LEU A 271 -8.17 14.44 25.45
N ARG A 272 -9.20 14.74 26.24
CA ARG A 272 -9.57 14.04 27.48
C ARG A 272 -11.01 13.57 27.36
N TRP A 273 -11.43 12.66 28.23
CA TRP A 273 -12.85 12.35 28.42
C TRP A 273 -13.58 13.49 29.13
#